data_AF-A0A1M5V070-F1
#
_entry.id   AF-A0A1M5V070-F1
#
_cell.length_a   1.000
_cell.length_b   1.000
_cell.length_c   1.000
_cell.angle_alpha   90.00
_cell.angle_beta   90.00
_cell.angle_gamma   90.00
#
_symmetry.space_group_name_H-M   'P 1'
#
loop_
_entity.id
_entity.type
_entity.pdbx_description
1 polymer ?
#
loop_
_entity_poly.entity_id
_entity_poly.type
_entity_poly.pdbx_seq_one_letter_code
_entity_poly.pdbx_strand_id
1 'polypeptide(L)'
;MESMYQQIEYVLQRGINGAVEYAMLDEYRRDGVARMDTAVAEEKLYEYLHESMALDSELNKYAGEEWDYQLEIENLRATESPPRLTLDGALKTRSVFSFLAGEVRLPFSISSVNTRIVEGGSRDSK
;
A
#
# COMPACT_ATOMS: atom_id res chain seq x y z
N MET A 1 -17.06 -0.14 14.14
CA MET A 1 -16.62 1.14 13.55
C MET A 1 -15.11 1.07 13.53
N GLU A 2 -14.49 0.91 12.35
CA GLU A 2 -13.02 0.87 12.23
C GLU A 2 -12.46 2.26 12.42
N SER A 3 -11.30 2.37 13.09
CA SER A 3 -10.62 3.66 13.24
C SER A 3 -10.14 4.16 11.87
N MET A 4 -9.99 5.48 11.73
CA MET A 4 -9.40 6.08 10.52
C MET A 4 -8.05 5.44 10.15
N TYR A 5 -7.23 5.15 11.16
CA TYR A 5 -5.95 4.45 10.96
C TYR A 5 -6.14 3.07 10.30
N GLN A 6 -7.08 2.26 10.78
CA GLN A 6 -7.38 0.94 10.21
C GLN A 6 -7.90 1.04 8.76
N GLN A 7 -8.73 2.03 8.47
CA GLN A 7 -9.23 2.27 7.11
C GLN A 7 -8.10 2.66 6.16
N ILE A 8 -7.20 3.55 6.59
CA ILE A 8 -6.04 3.98 5.79
C ILE A 8 -5.09 2.80 5.58
N GLU A 9 -4.77 2.04 6.62
CA GLU A 9 -3.93 0.85 6.52
C GLU A 9 -4.50 -0.18 5.51
N TYR A 10 -5.82 -0.41 5.57
CA TYR A 10 -6.51 -1.29 4.61
C TYR A 10 -6.40 -0.80 3.16
N VAL A 11 -6.63 0.50 2.94
CA VAL A 11 -6.59 1.10 1.59
C VAL A 11 -5.15 1.15 1.05
N LEU A 12 -4.15 1.40 1.90
CA LEU A 12 -2.73 1.33 1.54
C LEU A 12 -2.31 -0.09 1.19
N GLN A 13 -2.75 -1.09 1.97
CA GLN A 13 -2.49 -2.49 1.67
C GLN A 13 -3.06 -2.89 0.30
N ARG A 14 -4.26 -2.43 -0.04
CA ARG A 14 -4.84 -2.62 -1.39
C ARG A 14 -3.99 -1.95 -2.46
N GLY A 15 -3.56 -0.70 -2.26
CA GLY A 15 -2.74 0.03 -3.22
C GLY A 15 -1.41 -0.67 -3.50
N ILE A 16 -0.69 -1.05 -2.45
CA ILE A 16 0.60 -1.76 -2.55
C ILE A 16 0.44 -3.12 -3.26
N ASN A 17 -0.62 -3.87 -2.97
CA ASN A 17 -0.87 -5.15 -3.65
C ASN A 17 -1.21 -4.95 -5.13
N GLY A 18 -2.07 -3.97 -5.45
CA GLY A 18 -2.45 -3.66 -6.83
C GLY A 18 -1.28 -3.17 -7.68
N ALA A 19 -0.40 -2.35 -7.10
CA ALA A 19 0.81 -1.87 -7.76
C ALA A 19 1.77 -3.01 -8.12
N VAL A 20 1.98 -3.96 -7.19
CA VAL A 20 2.79 -5.16 -7.46
C VAL A 20 2.15 -6.03 -8.53
N GLU A 21 0.84 -6.29 -8.44
CA GLU A 21 0.12 -7.11 -9.42
C GLU A 21 0.18 -6.53 -10.84
N TYR A 22 0.03 -5.21 -10.98
CA TYR A 22 0.12 -4.53 -12.26
C TYR A 22 1.53 -4.60 -12.86
N ALA A 23 2.55 -4.46 -12.01
CA ALA A 23 3.95 -4.43 -12.44
C ALA A 23 4.55 -5.83 -12.66
N MET A 24 3.76 -6.90 -12.48
CA MET A 24 4.20 -8.26 -12.76
C MET A 24 4.52 -8.44 -14.25
N LEU A 25 5.73 -8.92 -14.54
CA LEU A 25 6.17 -9.21 -15.90
C LEU A 25 5.58 -10.55 -16.37
N ASP A 26 4.59 -10.48 -17.26
CA ASP A 26 3.89 -11.66 -17.80
C ASP A 26 4.81 -12.64 -18.55
N GLU A 27 5.93 -12.17 -19.07
CA GLU A 27 6.90 -12.98 -19.84
C GLU A 27 7.55 -14.10 -19.01
N TYR A 28 7.68 -13.94 -17.69
CA TYR A 28 8.25 -14.94 -16.79
C TYR A 28 7.21 -15.87 -16.15
N ARG A 29 5.89 -15.61 -16.35
CA ARG A 29 4.81 -16.48 -15.85
C ARG A 29 4.88 -17.88 -16.44
N ARG A 30 5.35 -18.02 -17.68
CA ARG A 30 5.51 -19.33 -18.35
C ARG A 30 6.58 -20.20 -17.72
N ASP A 31 7.58 -19.60 -17.08
CA ASP A 31 8.72 -20.29 -16.48
C ASP A 31 8.57 -20.49 -14.96
N GLY A 32 7.40 -20.14 -14.39
CA GLY A 32 7.13 -20.24 -12.96
C GLY A 32 7.91 -19.25 -12.10
N VAL A 33 8.57 -18.26 -12.72
CA VAL A 33 9.33 -17.22 -12.02
C VAL A 33 8.50 -15.95 -11.95
N ALA A 34 8.20 -15.49 -10.74
CA ALA A 34 7.55 -14.21 -10.52
C ALA A 34 8.62 -13.11 -10.55
N ARG A 35 8.50 -12.15 -11.48
CA ARG A 35 9.32 -10.93 -11.53
C ARG A 35 8.43 -9.70 -11.68
N MET A 36 8.90 -8.58 -11.15
CA MET A 36 8.18 -7.31 -11.14
C MET A 36 9.09 -6.20 -11.64
N ASP A 37 8.57 -5.36 -12.53
CA ASP A 37 9.22 -4.09 -12.84
C ASP A 37 9.07 -3.15 -11.63
N THR A 38 10.18 -2.88 -10.95
CA THR A 38 10.16 -2.07 -9.73
C THR A 38 9.77 -0.62 -10.00
N ALA A 39 10.16 -0.04 -11.14
CA ALA A 39 9.83 1.34 -11.47
C ALA A 39 8.32 1.49 -11.74
N VAL A 40 7.74 0.54 -12.48
CA VAL A 40 6.29 0.50 -12.74
C VAL A 40 5.50 0.29 -11.44
N ALA A 41 5.99 -0.56 -10.53
CA ALA A 41 5.33 -0.77 -9.24
C ALA A 41 5.30 0.52 -8.39
N GLU A 42 6.41 1.25 -8.35
CA GLU A 42 6.47 2.53 -7.63
C GLU A 42 5.54 3.58 -8.26
N GLU A 43 5.57 3.73 -9.59
CA GLU A 43 4.69 4.63 -10.33
C GLU A 43 3.21 4.33 -10.03
N LYS A 44 2.81 3.05 -10.10
CA LYS A 44 1.43 2.64 -9.84
C LYS A 44 1.01 2.83 -8.39
N LEU A 45 1.93 2.71 -7.43
CA LEU A 45 1.62 3.06 -6.05
C LEU A 45 1.30 4.55 -5.93
N TYR A 46 2.14 5.44 -6.50
CA TYR A 46 1.88 6.89 -6.45
C TYR A 46 0.61 7.29 -7.21
N GLU A 47 0.35 6.71 -8.37
CA GLU A 47 -0.92 6.89 -9.10
C GLU A 47 -2.12 6.51 -8.22
N TYR A 48 -2.06 5.37 -7.52
CA TYR A 48 -3.11 4.97 -6.60
C TYR A 48 -3.28 5.95 -5.43
N LEU A 49 -2.19 6.44 -4.84
CA LEU A 49 -2.22 7.44 -3.76
C LEU A 49 -2.92 8.72 -4.22
N HIS A 50 -2.64 9.21 -5.43
CA HIS A 50 -3.25 10.42 -5.95
C HIS A 50 -4.69 10.20 -6.43
N GLU A 51 -4.96 9.14 -7.18
CA GLU A 51 -6.26 8.97 -7.85
C GLU A 51 -7.28 8.27 -6.95
N SER A 52 -6.88 7.18 -6.29
CA SER A 52 -7.80 6.35 -5.50
C SER A 52 -7.95 6.86 -4.07
N MET A 53 -6.85 7.31 -3.45
CA MET A 53 -6.91 7.93 -2.13
C MET A 53 -7.20 9.44 -2.19
N ALA A 54 -7.16 10.06 -3.39
CA ALA A 54 -7.37 11.49 -3.59
C ALA A 54 -6.48 12.32 -2.66
N LEU A 55 -5.18 11.97 -2.65
CA LEU A 55 -4.14 12.74 -1.99
C LEU A 55 -3.54 13.77 -2.95
N ASP A 56 -3.24 14.95 -2.45
CA ASP A 56 -2.56 15.98 -3.23
C ASP A 56 -1.07 15.63 -3.48
N SER A 57 -0.34 16.54 -4.13
CA SER A 57 1.09 16.36 -4.43
C SER A 57 1.99 16.24 -3.19
N GLU A 58 1.54 16.71 -2.03
CA GLU A 58 2.24 16.62 -0.75
C GLU A 58 1.70 15.47 0.11
N LEU A 59 0.85 14.62 -0.48
CA LEU A 59 0.19 13.47 0.12
C LEU A 59 -0.77 13.83 1.26
N ASN A 60 -1.36 15.03 1.21
CA ASN A 60 -2.44 15.43 2.11
C ASN A 60 -3.79 14.94 1.61
N LYS A 61 -4.63 14.56 2.58
CA LYS A 61 -6.05 14.32 2.41
C LYS A 61 -6.85 15.50 2.95
N TYR A 62 -7.82 15.94 2.17
CA TYR A 62 -8.79 16.95 2.58
C TYR A 62 -10.21 16.40 2.55
N ALA A 63 -11.02 16.83 3.52
CA ALA A 63 -12.47 16.67 3.55
C ALA A 63 -13.10 18.04 3.23
N GLY A 64 -13.26 18.34 1.94
CA GLY A 64 -13.62 19.68 1.50
C GLY A 64 -12.41 20.63 1.62
N GLU A 65 -12.54 21.68 2.40
CA GLU A 65 -11.45 22.64 2.68
C GLU A 65 -10.65 22.30 3.94
N GLU A 66 -11.09 21.32 4.72
CA GLU A 66 -10.44 20.92 5.97
C GLU A 66 -9.42 19.82 5.74
N TRP A 67 -8.20 20.02 6.26
CA TRP A 67 -7.15 19.00 6.28
C TRP A 67 -7.53 17.87 7.24
N ASP A 68 -7.49 16.63 6.75
CA ASP A 68 -7.86 15.42 7.48
C ASP A 68 -6.59 14.69 7.99
N TYR A 69 -5.71 14.33 7.06
CA TYR A 69 -4.42 13.71 7.39
C TYR A 69 -3.38 13.95 6.29
N GLN A 70 -2.12 13.66 6.60
CA GLN A 70 -1.01 13.57 5.65
C GLN A 70 -0.36 12.20 5.75
N LEU A 71 -0.06 11.61 4.60
CA LEU A 71 0.76 10.41 4.49
C LEU A 71 2.22 10.82 4.30
N GLU A 72 3.05 10.60 5.32
CA GLU A 72 4.49 10.88 5.24
C GLU A 72 5.22 9.60 4.82
N ILE A 73 5.74 9.57 3.60
CA ILE A 73 6.53 8.43 3.11
C ILE A 73 7.98 8.61 3.57
N GLU A 74 8.47 7.68 4.37
CA GLU A 74 9.87 7.67 4.82
C GLU A 74 10.75 6.84 3.88
N ASN A 75 10.23 5.70 3.43
CA ASN A 75 10.99 4.76 2.62
C ASN A 75 10.07 3.87 1.77
N LEU A 76 10.43 3.69 0.50
CA LEU A 76 9.78 2.78 -0.43
C LEU A 76 10.81 1.80 -0.96
N ARG A 77 10.60 0.51 -0.71
CA ARG A 77 11.50 -0.57 -1.16
C ARG A 77 10.76 -1.48 -2.12
N ALA A 78 11.27 -1.60 -3.33
CA ALA A 78 10.83 -2.56 -4.32
C ALA A 78 11.89 -3.66 -4.52
N THR A 79 11.48 -4.92 -4.57
CA THR A 79 12.34 -6.04 -4.94
C THR A 79 11.74 -6.78 -6.13
N GLU A 80 12.54 -6.96 -7.18
CA GLU A 80 12.12 -7.63 -8.42
C GLU A 80 11.80 -9.12 -8.18
N SER A 81 12.63 -9.84 -7.41
CA SER A 81 12.52 -11.29 -7.21
C SER A 81 12.98 -11.73 -5.80
N PRO A 82 12.10 -12.28 -4.95
CA PRO A 82 10.65 -12.38 -5.16
C PRO A 82 10.00 -10.99 -5.20
N PRO A 83 8.95 -10.78 -6.01
CA PRO A 83 8.22 -9.51 -6.07
C PRO A 83 7.73 -9.08 -4.70
N ARG A 84 8.15 -7.89 -4.28
CA ARG A 84 7.70 -7.26 -3.04
C ARG A 84 7.81 -5.75 -3.16
N LEU A 85 6.82 -5.06 -2.62
CA LEU A 85 6.84 -3.63 -2.40
C LEU A 85 6.57 -3.38 -0.91
N THR A 86 7.42 -2.58 -0.26
CA THR A 86 7.30 -2.23 1.16
C THR A 86 7.33 -0.71 1.31
N LEU A 87 6.32 -0.17 1.96
CA LEU A 87 6.19 1.24 2.28
C LEU A 87 6.29 1.43 3.79
N ASP A 88 7.29 2.20 4.22
CA ASP A 88 7.43 2.67 5.58
C ASP A 88 7.09 4.17 5.63
N GLY A 89 6.40 4.58 6.68
CA GLY A 89 6.01 5.98 6.83
C GLY A 89 5.26 6.28 8.11
N ALA A 90 4.65 7.46 8.16
CA ALA A 90 3.79 7.87 9.26
C ALA A 90 2.49 8.49 8.74
N LEU A 91 1.40 8.20 9.44
CA LEU A 91 0.15 8.92 9.29
C LEU A 91 0.16 10.11 10.25
N LYS A 92 0.20 11.32 9.70
CA LYS A 92 0.09 12.55 10.46
C LYS A 92 -1.36 13.03 10.43
N THR A 93 -1.99 13.21 11.60
CA THR A 93 -3.39 13.63 11.70
C THR A 93 -3.65 14.39 12.99
N ARG A 94 -4.83 15.01 13.13
CA ARG A 94 -5.24 15.64 14.39
C ARG A 94 -5.61 14.58 15.43
N SER A 95 -5.17 14.78 16.67
CA SER A 95 -5.57 13.93 17.78
C SER A 95 -7.07 14.05 18.04
N VAL A 96 -7.74 12.91 18.15
CA VAL A 96 -9.14 12.82 18.60
C VAL A 96 -9.26 12.74 20.13
N PHE A 97 -8.13 12.66 20.84
CA PHE A 97 -8.11 12.54 22.29
C PHE A 97 -8.00 13.90 22.96
N SER A 98 -8.94 14.23 23.85
CA SER A 98 -8.98 15.51 24.56
C SER A 98 -7.75 15.80 25.43
N PHE A 99 -7.02 14.76 25.86
CA PHE A 99 -5.80 14.90 26.67
C PHE A 99 -4.52 15.09 25.84
N LEU A 100 -4.58 14.84 24.54
CA LEU A 100 -3.49 15.04 23.59
C LEU A 100 -3.97 16.10 22.59
N ALA A 101 -3.78 17.37 22.91
CA ALA A 101 -4.06 18.44 21.95
C ALA A 101 -2.96 18.48 20.87
N GLY A 102 -3.36 18.62 19.61
CA GLY A 102 -2.44 18.81 18.49
C GLY A 102 -2.41 17.66 17.50
N GLU A 103 -1.34 17.61 16.71
CA GLU A 103 -1.11 16.59 15.68
C GLU A 103 -0.44 15.35 16.29
N VAL A 104 -0.84 14.17 15.84
CA VAL A 104 -0.22 12.89 16.15
C VAL A 104 0.39 12.30 14.90
N ARG A 105 1.52 11.61 15.07
CA ARG A 105 2.21 10.86 14.01
C ARG A 105 2.20 9.39 14.39
N LEU A 106 1.53 8.58 13.59
CA LEU A 106 1.37 7.15 13.80
C LEU A 106 2.24 6.41 12.77
N PRO A 107 3.38 5.80 13.19
CA PRO A 107 4.24 5.09 12.26
C PRO A 107 3.56 3.82 11.74
N PHE A 108 3.82 3.49 10.48
CA PHE A 108 3.35 2.26 9.86
C PHE A 108 4.45 1.63 8.99
N SER A 109 4.33 0.33 8.76
CA SER A 109 5.13 -0.40 7.76
C SER A 109 4.22 -1.43 7.11
N ILE A 110 3.98 -1.27 5.81
CA ILE A 110 3.09 -2.14 5.04
C ILE A 110 3.87 -2.77 3.90
N SER A 111 3.68 -4.06 3.69
CA SER A 111 4.32 -4.81 2.62
C SER A 111 3.30 -5.53 1.77
N SER A 112 3.56 -5.67 0.48
CA SER A 112 2.73 -6.50 -0.39
C SER A 112 2.72 -7.94 0.12
N VAL A 113 1.53 -8.54 0.09
CA VAL A 113 1.37 -9.96 0.36
C VAL A 113 1.63 -10.70 -0.93
N ASN A 114 2.56 -11.65 -0.87
CA ASN A 114 2.90 -12.49 -2.01
C ASN A 114 1.77 -13.51 -2.18
N THR A 115 0.80 -13.22 -3.05
CA THR A 115 -0.16 -14.20 -3.55
C THR A 115 0.56 -15.12 -4.52
N ARG A 116 1.46 -15.97 -4.00
CA ARG A 116 1.73 -17.24 -4.68
C ARG A 116 0.38 -17.91 -4.87
N ILE A 117 -0.02 -18.05 -6.12
CA ILE A 117 -1.08 -18.95 -6.56
C ILE A 117 -0.86 -20.24 -5.77
N VAL A 118 -1.76 -20.56 -4.85
CA VAL A 118 -1.87 -21.91 -4.32
C VAL A 118 -2.26 -22.72 -5.55
N GLU A 119 -1.29 -23.44 -6.12
CA GLU A 119 -1.55 -24.39 -7.20
C GLU A 119 -2.69 -25.32 -6.77
N GLY A 120 -3.50 -25.69 -7.77
CA GLY A 120 -4.78 -26.37 -7.65
C GLY A 120 -4.88 -27.46 -6.58
N GLY A 121 -6.08 -27.56 -6.01
CA GLY A 121 -6.42 -28.64 -5.09
C GLY A 121 -6.10 -30.02 -5.66
N SER A 122 -5.46 -30.85 -4.84
CA SER A 122 -5.66 -32.29 -4.98
C SER A 122 -6.90 -32.67 -4.18
N ARG A 123 -7.99 -32.96 -4.90
CA ARG A 123 -8.90 -34.02 -4.48
C ARG A 123 -8.09 -35.31 -4.55
N ASP A 124 -7.69 -35.84 -3.40
CA ASP A 124 -7.45 -37.26 -3.27
C ASP A 124 -8.44 -37.84 -2.26
N SER A 125 -9.51 -38.35 -2.85
CA SER A 125 -10.36 -39.37 -2.28
C SER A 125 -9.54 -40.62 -1.93
N LYS A 126 -9.59 -41.03 -0.66
CA LYS A 126 -9.87 -42.41 -0.25
C LYS A 126 -10.25 -42.48 1.23
#